data_AF-A0A0A8ZJQ5-F1
#
_entry.id   AF-A0A0A8ZJQ5-F1
#
_cell.length_a   1.000
_cell.length_b   1.000
_cell.length_c   1.000
_cell.angle_alpha   90.00
_cell.angle_beta   90.00
_cell.angle_gamma   90.00
#
_symmetry.space_group_name_H-M   'P 1'
#
loop_
_entity.id
_entity.type
_entity.pdbx_description
1 polymer ?
#
loop_
_entity_poly.entity_id
_entity_poly.type
_entity_poly.pdbx_seq_one_letter_code
_entity_poly.pdbx_strand_id
1 'polypeptide(L)' 'MAVSGFELQEGEADRHIWTPASSGVYSAKSAYQHLFAGSIPFDLYTRTWKAWAPLRCKIFIWLATLNRC' A
#
# COMPACT_ATOMS: atom_id res chain seq x y z
N MET A 1 -2.35 -8.88 -20.32
CA MET A 1 -2.54 -7.72 -21.21
C MET A 1 -1.27 -6.90 -21.12
N ALA A 2 -0.45 -6.88 -22.17
CA ALA A 2 0.70 -5.99 -22.23
C ALA A 2 0.17 -4.62 -22.66
N VAL A 3 0.39 -3.60 -21.83
CA VAL A 3 0.05 -2.22 -22.18
C VAL A 3 1.19 -1.73 -23.09
N SER A 4 0.94 -1.62 -24.39
CA SER A 4 1.88 -1.02 -25.36
C SER A 4 1.53 0.45 -25.60
N GLY A 5 2.55 1.31 -25.74
CA GLY A 5 2.37 2.72 -26.10
C GLY A 5 2.77 3.77 -25.05
N PHE A 6 3.61 3.42 -24.07
CA PHE A 6 4.17 4.41 -23.13
C PHE A 6 5.62 4.71 -23.50
N GLU A 7 5.91 5.98 -23.77
CA GLU A 7 7.25 6.51 -24.05
C GLU A 7 7.64 7.41 -22.87
N LEU A 8 8.79 7.17 -22.25
CA LEU A 8 9.24 7.94 -21.08
C LEU A 8 9.72 9.32 -21.54
N GLN A 9 9.15 10.37 -20.97
CA GLN A 9 9.58 11.74 -21.25
C GLN A 9 10.76 12.11 -20.35
N GLU A 10 11.96 12.14 -20.93
CA GLU A 10 13.19 12.45 -20.20
C GLU A 10 13.20 13.93 -19.78
N GLY A 11 13.33 14.19 -18.48
CA GLY A 11 13.35 15.55 -17.91
C GLY A 11 12.00 16.09 -17.43
N GLU A 12 10.90 15.34 -17.59
CA GLU A 12 9.60 15.71 -17.02
C GLU A 12 9.33 14.95 -15.71
N ALA A 13 8.79 15.64 -14.70
CA ALA A 13 8.46 15.02 -13.42
C ALA A 13 7.09 14.33 -13.49
N ASP A 14 7.02 13.10 -12.98
CA ASP A 14 5.75 12.36 -12.89
C ASP A 14 4.71 13.13 -12.07
N ARG A 15 3.47 13.19 -12.58
CA ARG A 15 2.33 13.78 -11.88
C ARG A 15 1.34 12.71 -11.45
N HIS A 16 1.25 12.48 -10.14
CA HIS A 16 0.22 11.61 -9.57
C HIS A 16 -1.12 12.35 -9.47
N ILE A 17 -2.10 11.95 -10.29
CA ILE A 17 -3.44 12.55 -10.32
C ILE A 17 -4.42 11.61 -9.61
N TRP A 18 -5.12 12.14 -8.59
CA TRP A 18 -6.22 11.41 -7.96
C TRP A 18 -7.46 11.40 -8.87
N THR A 19 -7.69 10.28 -9.55
CA THR A 19 -8.85 10.06 -10.43
C THR A 19 -10.13 9.57 -9.75
N PRO A 20 -10.11 8.95 -8.55
CA PRO A 20 -11.35 8.45 -7.93
C PRO A 20 -12.36 9.51 -7.48
N ALA A 21 -11.96 10.78 -7.36
CA ALA A 21 -12.88 11.88 -7.06
C ALA A 21 -12.61 13.06 -7.99
N SER A 22 -13.66 13.59 -8.62
CA SER A 22 -13.59 14.70 -9.57
C SER A 22 -13.08 16.01 -8.96
N SER A 23 -13.21 16.18 -7.63
CA SER A 23 -12.67 17.33 -6.91
C SER A 23 -11.14 17.28 -6.74
N GLY A 24 -10.51 16.13 -6.99
CA GLY A 24 -9.09 15.89 -6.70
C GLY A 24 -8.74 15.82 -5.21
N VAL A 25 -9.71 16.07 -4.32
CA VAL A 25 -9.52 16.02 -2.86
C VAL A 25 -9.83 14.61 -2.36
N TYR A 26 -8.97 14.09 -1.49
CA TYR A 26 -9.14 12.79 -0.87
C TYR A 26 -8.76 12.81 0.60
N SER A 27 -9.35 11.89 1.36
CA SER A 27 -8.92 11.59 2.73
C SER A 27 -7.84 10.50 2.71
N ALA A 28 -7.04 10.42 3.78
CA ALA A 28 -6.10 9.30 3.96
C ALA A 28 -6.82 7.93 3.86
N LYS A 29 -8.07 7.84 4.36
CA LYS A 29 -8.87 6.62 4.30
C LYS A 29 -9.25 6.24 2.87
N SER A 30 -9.75 7.19 2.07
CA SER A 30 -10.13 6.92 0.69
C SER A 30 -8.91 6.58 -0.17
N ALA A 31 -7.77 7.27 0.04
CA ALA A 31 -6.51 6.93 -0.60
C ALA A 31 -6.09 5.47 -0.30
N TYR A 32 -6.11 5.08 0.98
CA TYR A 32 -5.80 3.72 1.39
C TYR A 32 -6.73 2.71 0.71
N GLN A 33 -8.04 2.93 0.72
CA GLN A 33 -8.99 1.99 0.12
C GLN A 33 -8.75 1.78 -1.39
N HIS A 34 -8.41 2.84 -2.12
CA HIS A 34 -8.12 2.72 -3.56
C HIS A 34 -6.75 2.09 -3.84
N LEU A 35 -5.71 2.48 -3.10
CA LEU A 35 -4.37 1.92 -3.27
C LEU A 35 -4.32 0.42 -2.96
N PHE A 36 -5.16 -0.03 -2.02
CA PHE A 36 -5.26 -1.42 -1.60
C PHE A 36 -6.52 -2.11 -2.15
N ALA A 37 -7.13 -1.58 -3.22
CA ALA A 37 -8.26 -2.22 -3.88
C ALA A 37 -7.85 -3.61 -4.41
N GLY A 38 -8.59 -4.65 -4.03
CA GLY A 38 -8.25 -6.03 -4.39
C GLY A 38 -7.16 -6.67 -3.53
N SER A 39 -6.65 -5.98 -2.50
CA SER A 39 -5.77 -6.62 -1.51
C SER A 39 -6.50 -7.72 -0.75
N ILE A 40 -5.79 -8.80 -0.45
CA ILE A 40 -6.31 -9.88 0.38
C ILE A 40 -6.14 -9.44 1.84
N PRO A 41 -7.22 -9.43 2.65
CA PRO A 41 -7.10 -9.10 4.07
C PRO A 41 -6.15 -10.09 4.75
N PHE A 42 -5.12 -9.56 5.39
CA PHE A 42 -4.10 -10.34 6.06
C PHE A 42 -4.42 -10.50 7.55
N ASP A 43 -5.27 -11.46 7.92
CA ASP A 43 -5.77 -11.59 9.32
C ASP A 43 -4.68 -11.67 10.40
N LEU A 44 -3.48 -12.13 10.04
CA LEU A 44 -2.31 -12.19 10.89
C LEU A 44 -1.84 -10.81 11.38
N TYR A 45 -2.11 -9.70 10.68
CA TYR A 45 -1.79 -8.35 11.21
C TYR A 45 -2.48 -8.14 12.57
N THR A 46 -3.72 -8.61 12.69
CA THR A 46 -4.51 -8.48 13.92
C THR A 46 -3.83 -9.24 15.06
N ARG A 47 -3.31 -10.43 14.79
CA ARG A 47 -2.65 -11.27 15.80
C ARG A 47 -1.28 -10.70 16.21
N THR A 48 -0.49 -10.25 15.24
CA THR A 48 0.84 -9.65 15.48
C THR A 48 0.74 -8.34 16.29
N TRP A 49 -0.22 -7.48 15.96
CA TRP A 49 -0.32 -6.16 16.58
C TRP A 49 -1.14 -6.16 17.88
N LYS A 50 -2.20 -6.99 18.00
CA LYS A 50 -3.01 -7.09 19.24
C LYS A 50 -2.31 -7.84 20.37
N ALA A 51 -1.43 -8.79 20.07
CA ALA A 51 -0.70 -9.51 21.12
C ALA A 51 0.20 -8.54 21.92
N TRP A 52 0.33 -8.75 23.22
CA TRP A 52 1.34 -8.05 24.00
C TRP A 52 2.72 -8.63 23.68
N ALA A 53 3.63 -7.78 23.23
CA ALA A 53 5.02 -8.11 22.98
C ALA A 53 5.83 -6.80 22.88
N PRO A 54 7.13 -6.82 23.20
CA PRO A 54 8.04 -5.71 22.88
C PRO A 54 8.01 -5.39 21.38
N LEU A 55 8.16 -4.11 21.03
CA LEU A 55 8.06 -3.65 19.64
C LEU A 55 9.04 -4.38 18.70
N ARG A 56 10.26 -4.67 19.16
CA ARG A 56 11.26 -5.41 18.40
C ARG A 56 10.77 -6.80 17.98
N CYS A 57 10.05 -7.49 18.87
CA CYS A 57 9.46 -8.79 18.59
C CYS A 57 8.32 -8.70 17.58
N LYS A 58 7.44 -7.68 17.71
CA LYS A 58 6.34 -7.45 16.76
C LYS A 58 6.85 -7.16 15.35
N ILE A 59 7.89 -6.33 15.24
CA ILE A 59 8.53 -6.01 13.95
C ILE A 59 9.15 -7.26 13.34
N PHE A 60 9.88 -8.06 14.11
CA PHE A 60 10.46 -9.32 13.63
C PHE A 60 9.37 -10.27 13.10
N ILE A 61 8.31 -10.50 13.87
CA ILE A 61 7.19 -11.36 13.46
C ILE A 61 6.52 -10.81 12.19
N TRP A 62 6.31 -9.49 12.09
CA TRP A 62 5.77 -8.85 10.89
C TRP A 62 6.63 -9.12 9.65
N LEU A 63 7.95 -8.94 9.75
CA LEU A 63 8.87 -9.22 8.64
C LEU A 63 8.89 -10.71 8.28
N ALA A 64 8.89 -11.59 9.27
CA ALA A 64 8.81 -13.04 9.07
C ALA A 64 7.54 -13.43 8.31
N THR A 65 6.39 -12.86 8.67
CA THR A 65 5.12 -13.15 7.98
C THR A 65 5.07 -12.69 6.53
N LEU A 66 5.91 -11.73 6.16
CA LEU A 66 6.04 -11.25 4.78
C LEU A 66 7.13 -11.98 4.00
N ASN A 67 7.78 -13.01 4.56
CA ASN A 67 8.99 -13.64 4.02
C ASN A 67 10.12 -12.62 3.76
N ARG A 68 10.33 -11.69 4.70
CA ARG A 68 11.32 -10.61 4.63
C ARG A 68 12.33 -10.67 5.79
N CYS A 69 12.57 -11.86 6.33
CA CYS A 69 13.58 -12.11 7.35
C CYS A 69 14.99 -12.17 6.78
#